data_AF-A0A0M6WRT2-F1
#
_entry.id   AF-A0A0M6WRT2-F1
#
_cell.length_a   1.000
_cell.length_b   1.000
_cell.length_c   1.000
_cell.angle_alpha   90.00
_cell.angle_beta   90.00
_cell.angle_gamma   90.00
#
_symmetry.space_group_name_H-M   'P 1'
#
loop_
_entity.id
_entity.type
_entity.pdbx_description
1 polymer ?
#
loop_
_entity_poly.entity_id
_entity_poly.type
_entity_poly.pdbx_seq_one_letter_code
_entity_poly.pdbx_strand_id
1 'polypeptide(L)'
;MAGSRIKGITVEIGGNTTKLQSNLKGVNSEIKNTQSQLKDVEKLLKLDPGNTELLAQKQNCPLFIIDKIIHNKVVYRKLMHFHRMPRLPFN
;
A
#
# COMPACT_ATOMS: atom_id res chain seq x y z
N MET A 1 26.29 19.68 -22.34
CA MET A 1 26.27 18.36 -21.65
C MET A 1 25.13 18.27 -20.62
N ALA A 2 23.86 18.35 -21.05
CA ALA A 2 22.69 18.28 -20.15
C ALA A 2 21.95 16.92 -20.18
N GLY A 3 22.30 16.03 -21.12
CA GLY A 3 21.60 14.75 -21.33
C GLY A 3 21.92 13.67 -20.28
N SER A 4 23.10 13.70 -19.64
CA SER A 4 23.52 12.64 -18.71
C SER A 4 22.80 12.69 -17.36
N ARG A 5 22.56 13.89 -16.80
CA ARG A 5 21.79 14.03 -15.53
C ARG A 5 20.33 13.65 -15.73
N ILE A 6 19.74 13.96 -16.89
CA ILE A 6 18.34 13.61 -17.17
C ILE A 6 18.19 12.10 -17.38
N LYS A 7 19.13 11.43 -18.07
CA LYS A 7 19.16 9.96 -18.15
C LYS A 7 19.27 9.28 -16.78
N GLY A 8 20.14 9.78 -15.89
CA GLY A 8 20.28 9.25 -14.52
C GLY A 8 19.00 9.38 -13.71
N ILE A 9 18.37 10.57 -13.73
CA ILE A 9 17.08 10.82 -13.06
C ILE A 9 15.96 9.93 -13.65
N THR A 10 15.93 9.72 -14.97
CA THR A 10 14.95 8.83 -15.61
C THR A 10 15.14 7.37 -15.20
N VAL A 11 16.39 6.90 -15.09
CA VAL A 11 16.69 5.52 -14.64
C VAL A 11 16.34 5.36 -13.15
N GLU A 12 16.61 6.35 -12.31
CA GLU A 12 16.22 6.35 -10.90
C GLU A 12 14.70 6.36 -10.72
N ILE A 13 13.98 7.20 -11.48
CA ILE A 13 12.51 7.24 -11.44
C ILE A 13 11.93 5.93 -11.97
N GLY A 14 12.40 5.41 -13.12
CA GLY A 14 11.92 4.15 -13.70
C GLY A 14 12.18 2.93 -12.81
N GLY A 15 13.34 2.88 -12.14
CA GLY A 15 13.65 1.84 -11.16
C GLY A 15 12.76 1.92 -9.91
N ASN A 16 12.48 3.14 -9.43
CA ASN A 16 11.67 3.34 -8.23
C ASN A 16 10.17 3.14 -8.50
N THR A 17 9.66 3.54 -9.67
CA THR A 17 8.27 3.28 -10.08
C THR A 17 8.00 1.79 -10.28
N THR A 18 8.97 1.02 -10.77
CA THR A 18 8.85 -0.44 -10.90
C THR A 18 8.73 -1.14 -9.53
N LYS A 19 9.50 -0.68 -8.54
CA LYS A 19 9.40 -1.15 -7.14
C LYS A 19 8.06 -0.74 -6.52
N LEU A 20 7.63 0.51 -6.71
CA LEU A 20 6.31 0.98 -6.26
C LEU A 20 5.17 0.16 -6.87
N GLN A 21 5.21 -0.13 -8.17
CA GLN A 21 4.20 -0.93 -8.85
C GLN A 21 4.16 -2.38 -8.34
N SER A 22 5.33 -2.96 -8.03
CA SER A 22 5.41 -4.30 -7.44
C SER A 22 4.84 -4.33 -6.03
N ASN A 23 5.17 -3.34 -5.20
CA ASN A 23 4.61 -3.18 -3.86
C ASN A 23 3.10 -2.98 -3.90
N LEU A 24 2.57 -2.20 -4.85
CA LEU A 24 1.12 -2.03 -5.02
C LEU A 24 0.41 -3.33 -5.41
N LYS A 25 1.00 -4.12 -6.30
CA LYS A 25 0.45 -5.42 -6.69
C LYS A 25 0.45 -6.38 -5.50
N GLY A 26 1.54 -6.43 -4.73
CA GLY A 26 1.64 -7.22 -3.50
C GLY A 26 0.57 -6.84 -2.48
N VAL A 27 0.42 -5.54 -2.20
CA VAL A 27 -0.62 -5.01 -1.31
C VAL A 27 -2.03 -5.37 -1.80
N ASN A 28 -2.30 -5.31 -3.10
CA ASN A 28 -3.62 -5.66 -3.65
C ASN A 28 -3.91 -7.17 -3.53
N SER A 29 -2.91 -8.03 -3.71
CA SER A 29 -3.05 -9.47 -3.49
C SER A 29 -3.28 -9.81 -2.02
N GLU A 30 -2.55 -9.16 -1.10
CA GLU A 30 -2.78 -9.31 0.34
C GLU A 30 -4.20 -8.86 0.74
N ILE A 31 -4.70 -7.75 0.20
CA ILE A 31 -6.08 -7.29 0.45
C ILE A 31 -7.10 -8.36 0.01
N LYS A 32 -6.92 -8.96 -1.17
CA LYS A 32 -7.82 -10.03 -1.65
C LYS A 32 -7.78 -11.26 -0.75
N ASN A 33 -6.60 -11.67 -0.30
CA ASN A 33 -6.45 -12.80 0.61
C ASN A 33 -7.13 -12.52 1.95
N THR A 34 -6.89 -11.35 2.55
CA THR A 34 -7.53 -10.97 3.82
C THR A 34 -9.05 -10.86 3.67
N GLN A 35 -9.55 -10.39 2.53
CA GLN A 35 -10.99 -10.36 2.25
C GLN A 35 -11.59 -11.76 2.16
N SER A 36 -10.85 -12.74 1.63
CA SER A 36 -11.28 -14.16 1.64
C SER A 36 -11.30 -14.70 3.07
N GLN A 37 -10.25 -14.46 3.85
CA GLN A 37 -10.17 -14.88 5.25
C GLN A 37 -11.30 -14.30 6.10
N LEU A 38 -11.66 -13.03 5.90
CA LEU A 38 -12.80 -12.40 6.57
C LEU A 38 -14.15 -13.08 6.24
N LYS A 39 -14.36 -13.47 4.98
CA LYS A 39 -15.56 -14.22 4.58
C LYS A 39 -15.62 -15.60 5.22
N ASP A 40 -14.48 -16.26 5.38
CA ASP A 40 -14.41 -17.57 6.02
C ASP A 40 -14.63 -17.47 7.54
N VAL A 41 -14.05 -16.46 8.20
CA VAL A 41 -14.34 -16.12 9.60
C VAL A 41 -15.82 -15.81 9.81
N GLU A 42 -16.46 -15.08 8.88
CA GLU A 42 -17.91 -14.82 8.93
C GLU A 42 -18.76 -16.07 8.78
N LYS A 43 -18.38 -17.01 7.92
CA LYS A 43 -19.08 -18.30 7.79
C LYS A 43 -18.93 -19.14 9.05
N LEU A 44 -17.73 -19.19 9.63
CA LEU A 44 -17.47 -19.92 10.88
C LEU A 44 -18.22 -19.33 12.06
N LEU A 45 -18.28 -18.00 12.18
CA LEU A 45 -19.08 -17.32 13.21
C LEU A 45 -20.60 -17.52 13.03
N LYS A 46 -21.08 -17.81 11.83
CA LYS A 46 -22.49 -18.18 11.61
C LYS A 46 -22.81 -19.60 12.09
N LEU A 47 -21.81 -20.49 12.09
CA LEU A 47 -21.93 -21.86 12.61
C LEU A 47 -21.79 -21.87 14.13
N ASP A 48 -20.84 -21.10 14.67
CA ASP A 48 -20.58 -20.98 16.11
C ASP A 48 -20.47 -19.49 16.54
N PRO A 49 -21.61 -18.83 16.82
CA PRO A 49 -21.66 -17.40 17.12
C PRO A 49 -21.00 -17.01 18.46
N GLY A 50 -20.68 -17.97 19.32
CA GLY A 50 -20.01 -17.76 20.61
C GLY A 50 -18.48 -17.78 20.55
N ASN A 51 -17.87 -17.99 19.38
CA ASN A 51 -16.41 -18.09 19.28
C ASN A 51 -15.73 -16.71 19.38
N THR A 52 -15.22 -16.38 20.56
CA THR A 52 -14.59 -15.10 20.91
C THR A 52 -13.27 -14.84 20.17
N GLU A 53 -12.53 -15.89 19.79
CA GLU A 53 -11.28 -15.78 19.03
C GLU A 53 -11.54 -15.36 17.58
N LEU A 54 -12.55 -15.96 16.94
CA LEU A 54 -12.98 -15.57 15.59
C LEU A 54 -13.57 -14.16 15.56
N LEU A 55 -14.21 -13.73 16.65
CA LEU A 55 -14.75 -12.38 16.83
C LEU A 55 -13.62 -11.33 16.90
N ALA A 56 -12.55 -11.64 17.63
CA ALA A 56 -11.34 -10.80 17.68
C ALA A 56 -10.63 -10.74 16.32
N GLN A 57 -10.51 -11.86 15.61
CA GLN A 57 -9.96 -11.88 14.24
C GLN A 57 -10.80 -11.03 13.28
N LYS A 58 -12.13 -11.12 13.34
CA LYS A 58 -13.05 -10.29 12.54
C LYS A 58 -12.89 -8.80 12.81
N GLN A 59 -12.62 -8.39 14.06
CA GLN A 59 -12.43 -6.98 14.42
C GLN A 59 -11.03 -6.45 14.07
N ASN A 60 -9.99 -7.26 14.19
CA ASN A 60 -8.60 -6.85 13.95
C ASN A 60 -8.22 -6.80 12.47
N CYS A 61 -8.75 -7.71 11.65
CA CYS A 61 -8.51 -7.73 10.20
C CYS A 61 -8.88 -6.42 9.46
N PRO A 62 -10.06 -5.81 9.66
CA PRO A 62 -10.41 -4.55 8.99
C PRO A 62 -9.56 -3.37 9.47
N LEU A 63 -9.15 -3.33 10.74
CA LEU A 63 -8.27 -2.27 11.26
C LEU A 63 -6.90 -2.30 10.58
N PHE A 64 -6.31 -3.50 10.46
CA PHE A 64 -5.04 -3.72 9.75
C PHE A 64 -5.09 -3.33 8.26
N ILE A 65 -6.23 -3.57 7.59
CA ILE A 65 -6.42 -3.17 6.19
C ILE A 65 -6.50 -1.65 6.07
N ILE A 66 -7.27 -0.98 6.94
CA ILE A 66 -7.41 0.47 6.94
C ILE A 66 -6.03 1.13 7.16
N ASP A 67 -5.23 0.62 8.10
CA ASP A 67 -3.88 1.12 8.38
C ASP A 67 -2.96 1.00 7.15
N LYS A 68 -2.97 -0.14 6.45
CA LYS A 68 -2.16 -0.32 5.22
C LYS A 68 -2.61 0.61 4.09
N ILE A 69 -3.92 0.81 3.91
CA ILE A 69 -4.46 1.72 2.87
C ILE A 69 -4.13 3.18 3.19
N ILE A 70 -4.28 3.60 4.45
CA ILE A 70 -3.93 4.96 4.90
C ILE A 70 -2.44 5.20 4.70
N HIS A 71 -1.58 4.26 5.11
CA HIS A 71 -0.13 4.37 4.92
C HIS A 71 0.23 4.61 3.45
N ASN A 72 -0.35 3.80 2.54
CA ASN A 72 -0.08 3.92 1.11
C ASN A 72 -0.55 5.29 0.55
N LYS A 73 -1.72 5.76 0.98
CA LYS A 73 -2.26 7.07 0.59
C LYS A 73 -1.38 8.24 1.05
N VAL A 74 -0.80 8.14 2.25
CA VAL A 74 0.15 9.13 2.79
C VAL A 74 1.45 9.14 1.98
N VAL A 75 1.99 7.97 1.66
CA VAL A 75 3.20 7.83 0.83
C VAL A 75 3.00 8.45 -0.56
N TYR A 76 1.86 8.17 -1.21
CA TYR A 76 1.52 8.80 -2.49
C TYR A 76 1.40 10.32 -2.41
N ARG A 77 0.74 10.85 -1.38
CA ARG A 77 0.64 12.32 -1.20
C ARG A 77 2.01 12.96 -1.02
N LYS A 78 2.93 12.31 -0.30
CA LYS A 78 4.28 12.81 -0.08
C LYS A 78 5.08 12.82 -1.38
N LEU A 79 5.03 11.74 -2.16
CA LEU A 79 5.66 11.64 -3.48
C LEU A 79 5.14 12.71 -4.48
N MET A 80 3.82 12.93 -4.51
CA MET A 80 3.21 13.94 -5.40
C MET A 80 3.57 15.39 -5.00
N HIS A 81 3.81 15.67 -3.72
CA HIS A 81 4.31 16.96 -3.27
C HIS A 81 5.76 17.19 -3.70
N PHE A 82 6.62 16.17 -3.61
CA PHE A 82 8.02 16.25 -4.04
C PHE A 82 8.17 16.62 -5.51
N HIS A 83 7.26 16.16 -6.39
CA HIS A 83 7.29 16.51 -7.81
C HIS A 83 6.78 17.92 -8.14
N ARG A 84 6.06 18.57 -7.21
CA ARG A 84 5.52 19.92 -7.38
C ARG A 84 6.39 21.02 -6.76
N MET A 85 7.51 20.67 -6.13
CA MET A 85 8.42 21.66 -5.56
C MET A 85 9.22 22.36 -6.68
N PRO A 86 9.28 23.70 -6.70
CA PRO A 86 10.17 24.41 -7.60
C PRO A 86 11.61 23.97 -7.28
N ARG A 87 12.35 23.56 -8.31
CA ARG A 87 13.75 23.15 -8.15
C ARG A 87 14.54 24.38 -7.71
N LEU A 88 14.97 24.38 -6.46
CA LEU A 88 15.84 25.44 -5.93
C LEU A 88 17.14 25.46 -6.76
N PRO A 89 17.60 26.64 -7.19
CA PRO A 89 18.86 26.74 -7.91
C PRO A 89 19.99 26.30 -6.97
N PHE A 90 20.70 25.26 -7.37
CA PHE A 90 21.97 24.89 -6.73
C PHE A 90 23.01 25.88 -7.25
N ASN A 91 23.48 26.75 -6.35
CA ASN A 91 24.64 27.61 -6.59
C ASN A 91 25.92 26.87 -6.20
#